data_AF-A0A2S9G6G5-F1
#
_entry.id   AF-A0A2S9G6G5-F1
#
_cell.length_a   1.000
_cell.length_b   1.000
_cell.length_c   1.000
_cell.angle_alpha   90.00
_cell.angle_beta   90.00
_cell.angle_gamma   90.00
#
_symmetry.space_group_name_H-M   'P 1'
#
loop_
_entity.id
_entity.type
_entity.pdbx_description
1 polymer ?
#
loop_
_entity_poly.entity_id
_entity_poly.type
_entity_poly.pdbx_seq_one_letter_code
_entity_poly.pdbx_strand_id
1 'polypeptide(L)'
;SLWVLRVTRVRWVGGYGRMDSTSGEAYAAAEPDPVTPRSAGAVTHLNDDHADSLLAMAQTLGGYPDATAATCTGADRYGLDLRLD
;
A
#
# COMPACT_ATOMS: atom_id res chain seq x y z
N SER A 1 -34.63 11.89 -9.00
CA SER A 1 -34.25 12.58 -7.76
C SER A 1 -32.81 12.28 -7.42
N LEU A 2 -32.09 13.22 -6.81
CA LEU A 2 -30.73 13.01 -6.29
C LEU A 2 -30.82 12.51 -4.83
N TRP A 3 -29.95 11.58 -4.45
CA TRP A 3 -29.82 11.06 -3.09
C TRP A 3 -28.35 11.05 -2.66
N VAL A 4 -28.10 11.24 -1.36
CA VAL A 4 -26.75 11.25 -0.77
C VAL A 4 -26.71 10.32 0.43
N LEU A 5 -25.75 9.39 0.44
CA LEU A 5 -25.51 8.48 1.55
C LEU A 5 -24.73 9.19 2.67
N ARG A 6 -25.32 9.32 3.85
CA ARG A 6 -24.62 9.74 5.07
C ARG A 6 -24.05 8.51 5.75
N VAL A 7 -22.76 8.28 5.58
CA VAL A 7 -22.06 7.10 6.12
C VAL A 7 -21.95 7.21 7.63
N THR A 8 -22.47 6.22 8.36
CA THR A 8 -22.37 6.15 9.83
C THR A 8 -21.32 5.16 10.31
N ARG A 9 -20.99 4.16 9.48
CA ARG A 9 -19.91 3.19 9.72
C ARG A 9 -19.39 2.64 8.40
N VAL A 10 -18.13 2.17 8.41
CA VAL A 10 -17.49 1.50 7.27
C VAL A 10 -16.95 0.16 7.74
N ARG A 11 -17.09 -0.87 6.90
CA ARG A 11 -16.35 -2.13 7.01
C ARG A 11 -15.43 -2.21 5.81
N TRP A 12 -14.12 -2.25 6.05
CA TRP A 12 -13.11 -2.34 5.01
C TRP A 12 -12.48 -3.73 4.96
N VAL A 13 -12.26 -4.21 3.75
CA VAL A 13 -11.58 -5.48 3.46
C VAL A 13 -10.46 -5.17 2.48
N GLY A 14 -9.22 -5.28 2.93
CA GLY A 14 -8.00 -4.90 2.21
C GLY A 14 -7.33 -6.03 1.44
N GLY A 15 -8.09 -7.06 1.05
CA GLY A 15 -7.55 -8.32 0.54
C GLY A 15 -7.52 -9.41 1.62
N TYR A 16 -6.61 -10.38 1.46
CA TYR A 16 -6.52 -11.52 2.37
C TYR A 16 -5.91 -11.12 3.73
N GLY A 17 -6.54 -11.51 4.83
CA GLY A 17 -6.00 -11.33 6.18
C GLY A 17 -6.00 -9.90 6.73
N ARG A 18 -6.42 -8.88 5.95
CA ARG A 18 -6.45 -7.48 6.39
C ARG A 18 -7.86 -6.90 6.29
N MET A 19 -8.45 -6.58 7.44
CA MET A 19 -9.80 -6.03 7.53
C MET A 19 -9.96 -5.18 8.78
N ASP A 20 -10.84 -4.19 8.72
CA ASP A 20 -11.18 -3.39 9.90
C ASP A 20 -12.56 -2.73 9.77
N SER A 21 -13.08 -2.22 10.87
CA SER A 21 -14.29 -1.39 10.92
C SER A 21 -13.94 0.00 11.45
N THR A 22 -14.56 1.04 10.90
CA THR A 22 -14.37 2.43 11.37
C THR A 22 -15.68 3.19 11.44
N SER A 23 -15.70 4.28 12.22
CA SER A 23 -16.84 5.19 12.32
C SER A 23 -16.98 6.04 11.06
N GLY A 24 -18.18 6.57 10.82
CA GLY A 24 -18.43 7.54 9.74
C GLY A 24 -17.62 8.83 9.89
N GLU A 25 -17.39 9.28 11.13
CA GLU A 25 -16.58 10.47 11.43
C GLU A 25 -15.11 10.26 11.06
N ALA A 26 -14.51 9.16 11.50
CA ALA A 26 -13.12 8.83 11.16
C ALA A 26 -12.94 8.63 9.65
N TYR A 27 -13.93 8.03 8.97
CA TYR A 27 -13.93 7.94 7.51
C TYR A 27 -14.00 9.31 6.83
N ALA A 28 -14.84 10.22 7.32
CA ALA A 28 -14.99 11.56 6.74
C ALA A 28 -13.78 12.48 6.98
N ALA A 29 -13.08 12.29 8.10
CA ALA A 29 -11.86 13.05 8.43
C ALA A 29 -10.61 12.51 7.71
N ALA A 30 -10.64 11.26 7.24
CA ALA A 30 -9.51 10.66 6.54
C ALA A 30 -9.34 11.23 5.12
N GLU A 31 -8.08 11.22 4.65
CA GLU A 31 -7.75 11.60 3.29
C GLU A 31 -7.42 10.36 2.44
N PRO A 32 -7.92 10.28 1.20
CA PRO A 32 -7.45 9.27 0.25
C PRO A 32 -5.94 9.37 0.04
N ASP A 33 -5.27 8.24 -0.13
CA ASP A 33 -3.84 8.26 -0.46
C ASP A 33 -3.60 8.92 -1.84
N PRO A 34 -2.68 9.89 -1.98
CA PRO A 34 -2.42 10.55 -3.26
C PRO A 34 -1.53 9.74 -4.20
N VAL A 35 -0.84 8.71 -3.69
CA VAL A 35 0.13 7.89 -4.43
C VAL A 35 -0.54 6.60 -4.92
N THR A 36 -1.17 5.83 -4.02
CA THR A 36 -1.67 4.47 -4.30
C THR A 36 -2.53 4.36 -5.56
N PRO A 37 -3.51 5.26 -5.83
CA PRO A 37 -4.37 5.13 -7.01
C PRO A 37 -3.64 5.27 -8.34
N ARG A 38 -2.42 5.83 -8.34
CA ARG A 38 -1.61 6.12 -9.54
C ARG A 38 -0.26 5.41 -9.53
N SER A 39 -0.01 4.54 -8.55
CA SER A 39 1.32 3.95 -8.33
C SER A 39 1.67 2.83 -9.31
N ALA A 40 0.71 2.25 -10.03
CA ALA A 40 0.93 1.07 -10.87
C ALA A 40 2.14 1.20 -11.82
N GLY A 41 2.25 2.31 -12.55
CA GLY A 41 3.39 2.54 -13.46
C GLY A 41 4.72 2.71 -12.72
N ALA A 42 4.72 3.34 -11.55
CA ALA A 42 5.91 3.49 -10.72
C ALA A 42 6.35 2.14 -10.13
N VAL A 43 5.40 1.31 -9.67
CA VAL A 43 5.66 -0.05 -9.17
C VAL A 43 6.26 -0.93 -10.27
N THR A 44 5.72 -0.89 -11.49
CA THR A 44 6.31 -1.60 -12.64
C THR A 44 7.74 -1.14 -12.90
N HIS A 45 7.97 0.17 -13.03
CA HIS A 45 9.31 0.73 -13.25
C HIS A 45 10.31 0.34 -12.15
N LEU A 46 9.91 0.39 -10.87
CA LEU A 46 10.76 -0.02 -9.75
C LEU A 46 11.19 -1.49 -9.86
N ASN A 47 10.26 -2.36 -10.26
CA ASN A 47 10.55 -3.78 -10.40
C ASN A 47 11.41 -4.09 -11.64
N ASP A 48 11.18 -3.39 -12.75
CA ASP A 48 11.90 -3.63 -14.01
C ASP A 48 13.34 -3.09 -13.94
N ASP A 49 13.53 -1.92 -13.33
CA ASP A 49 14.78 -1.16 -13.46
C ASP A 49 15.59 -1.04 -12.15
N HIS A 50 15.00 -1.35 -10.99
CA HIS A 50 15.60 -1.08 -9.66
C HIS A 50 15.58 -2.28 -8.70
N ALA A 51 15.61 -3.51 -9.22
CA ALA A 51 15.57 -4.73 -8.41
C ALA A 51 16.72 -4.81 -7.37
N ASP A 52 17.90 -4.33 -7.71
CA ASP A 52 19.06 -4.27 -6.80
C ASP A 52 18.83 -3.32 -5.61
N SER A 53 18.21 -2.18 -5.88
CA SER A 53 17.88 -1.16 -4.89
C SER A 53 16.76 -1.64 -3.97
N LEU A 54 15.74 -2.31 -4.52
CA LEU A 54 14.68 -2.94 -3.71
C LEU A 54 15.26 -4.02 -2.79
N LEU A 55 16.19 -4.84 -3.29
CA LEU A 55 16.87 -5.84 -2.47
C LEU A 55 17.71 -5.21 -1.36
N ALA A 56 18.48 -4.16 -1.68
CA ALA A 56 19.26 -3.44 -0.70
C ALA A 56 18.39 -2.80 0.40
N MET A 57 17.21 -2.27 0.04
CA MET A 57 16.23 -1.77 1.01
C MET A 57 15.71 -2.89 1.92
N ALA A 58 15.36 -4.05 1.36
CA ALA A 58 14.90 -5.20 2.15
C ALA A 58 15.94 -5.67 3.17
N GLN A 59 17.20 -5.77 2.73
CA GLN A 59 18.31 -6.25 3.57
C GLN A 59 18.69 -5.24 4.66
N THR A 60 18.76 -3.96 4.31
CA THR A 60 19.32 -2.92 5.20
C THR A 60 18.25 -2.26 6.07
N LEU A 61 17.05 -2.06 5.52
CA LEU A 61 15.98 -1.28 6.16
C LEU A 61 14.79 -2.17 6.55
N GLY A 62 14.51 -3.21 5.76
CA GLY A 62 13.41 -4.15 5.98
C GLY A 62 13.69 -5.21 7.04
N GLY A 63 14.95 -5.38 7.46
CA GLY A 63 15.35 -6.35 8.48
C GLY A 63 15.53 -7.79 7.97
N TYR A 64 15.64 -7.98 6.65
CA TYR A 64 15.82 -9.29 6.01
C TYR A 64 17.18 -9.39 5.30
N PRO A 65 18.29 -9.44 6.05
CA PRO A 65 19.65 -9.38 5.50
C PRO A 65 20.00 -10.57 4.59
N ASP A 66 19.24 -11.68 4.69
CA ASP A 66 19.39 -12.91 3.93
C ASP A 66 18.46 -12.97 2.69
N ALA A 67 17.61 -11.96 2.47
CA ALA A 67 16.78 -11.89 1.28
C ALA A 67 17.64 -11.97 0.02
N THR A 68 17.15 -12.70 -0.99
CA THR A 68 17.87 -12.92 -2.26
C THR A 68 17.26 -12.14 -3.42
N ALA A 69 15.98 -11.79 -3.31
CA ALA A 69 15.28 -10.88 -4.21
C ALA A 69 14.19 -10.11 -3.46
N ALA A 70 13.77 -8.97 -4.03
CA ALA A 70 12.65 -8.18 -3.54
C ALA A 70 11.80 -7.67 -4.71
N THR A 71 10.50 -7.83 -4.62
CA THR A 71 9.51 -7.28 -5.55
C THR A 71 8.66 -6.25 -4.83
N CYS A 72 8.56 -5.03 -5.36
CA CYS A 72 7.62 -4.02 -4.91
C CYS A 72 6.20 -4.42 -5.32
N THR A 73 5.29 -4.54 -4.36
CA THR A 73 3.88 -4.93 -4.56
C THR A 73 2.91 -3.78 -4.36
N GLY A 74 3.35 -2.68 -3.75
CA GLY A 74 2.51 -1.53 -3.44
C GLY A 74 3.34 -0.32 -3.07
N ALA A 75 2.76 0.86 -3.29
CA ALA A 75 3.31 2.13 -2.84
C ALA A 75 2.17 3.04 -2.36
N ASP A 76 2.41 3.72 -1.25
CA ASP A 76 1.52 4.72 -0.67
C ASP A 76 2.33 5.93 -0.18
N ARG A 77 1.68 6.91 0.44
CA ARG A 77 2.37 8.12 0.94
C ARG A 77 3.42 7.85 2.03
N TYR A 78 3.44 6.66 2.61
CA TYR A 78 4.30 6.29 3.74
C TYR A 78 5.42 5.32 3.37
N GLY A 79 5.31 4.58 2.26
CA GLY A 79 6.40 3.73 1.81
C GLY A 79 6.03 2.76 0.70
N LEU A 80 6.81 1.66 0.66
CA LEU A 80 6.69 0.57 -0.30
C LEU A 80 6.42 -0.74 0.44
N ASP A 81 5.49 -1.54 -0.08
CA ASP A 81 5.31 -2.93 0.34
C ASP A 81 6.21 -3.82 -0.51
N LEU A 82 7.11 -4.58 0.12
CA LEU A 82 8.02 -5.52 -0.55
C LEU A 82 7.66 -6.97 -0.24
N ARG A 83 7.59 -7.80 -1.29
CA ARG A 83 7.60 -9.26 -1.18
C ARG A 83 9.02 -9.76 -1.42
N LEU A 84 9.51 -10.63 -0.54
CA LEU A 84 10.89 -11.13 -0.54
C LEU A 84 10.93 -12.61 -0.90
N ASP A 85 12.03 -13.03 -1.51
CA ASP A 85 12.40 -14.43 -1.76
C ASP A 85 13.65 -14.83 -0.96
#